data_AF-A0A5P2QMW4-F1
#
_entry.id   AF-A0A5P2QMW4-F1
#
_cell.length_a   1.000
_cell.length_b   1.000
_cell.length_c   1.000
_cell.angle_alpha   90.00
_cell.angle_beta   90.00
_cell.angle_gamma   90.00
#
_symmetry.space_group_name_H-M   'P 1'
#
loop_
_entity.id
_entity.type
_entity.pdbx_description
1 polymer ?
#
loop_
_entity_poly.entity_id
_entity_poly.type
_entity_poly.pdbx_seq_one_letter_code
_entity_poly.pdbx_strand_id
1 'polypeptide(L)'
;MMISSGLRASLARAGSSDTLSCRCSSPARPLRRGIGPEGRGPCPGGPTAPRTKVRNSVPALAAAACSATIRPNRDDSMTAKSETRLAAWRRRMAAMPLHHRFALAGSLVTLPGMLVVGSLVSDSIENSVVRNAALSSTVYMESFVAPMSQELADSRTLSPASIDRMRALLDEPPLSERILSAKIWRQGGLIAFSSDADLIGKMLEPGDKLRRAWAGELSASFDDLDDDENLRERMTGVPLLEVYNPIHSIVTGKVIAVAEFYLEASELRADLRAAHARAWIAVASVMALTFAALFGIVRAGSRTIDAQNRELTGRIAELARVSGQNKALRERVQAASRGVSETNERYMRRISAELHDGPAQAQALTSLRLGCTDVPGRRRARCPEARDLRASLDEAMVDVRDLCRGLTLPALEGRSVADTLDMAIGAHERRTGSAVQRRFSGDIRLDRAAPHPILICAYRFTQEALMNAWRHAPGAPVTMSCELTADGRLQVAIEDKGPGFDPAALNGQGLGLPGLRERVESIGGEFDIRTAPGQGIRLTITLAAEAFA
;
A
#
# COMPACT_ATOMS: atom_id res chain seq x y z
N MET A 1 56.19 9.50 -24.98
CA MET A 1 56.44 8.18 -25.61
C MET A 1 55.08 7.50 -25.78
N MET A 2 54.46 7.71 -26.94
CA MET A 2 54.01 6.67 -27.89
C MET A 2 52.90 5.74 -27.33
N ILE A 3 51.61 5.88 -27.71
CA ILE A 3 50.94 5.61 -29.01
C ILE A 3 50.28 4.21 -29.03
N SER A 4 48.93 4.22 -29.04
CA SER A 4 48.04 3.58 -30.04
C SER A 4 47.36 2.21 -29.80
N SER A 5 46.03 2.25 -30.04
CA SER A 5 45.18 1.37 -30.88
C SER A 5 45.07 -0.14 -30.58
N GLY A 6 43.94 -0.82 -30.80
CA GLY A 6 42.76 -0.50 -31.62
C GLY A 6 41.65 -1.56 -31.47
N LEU A 7 40.42 -1.17 -31.82
CA LEU A 7 39.58 -1.71 -32.91
C LEU A 7 38.95 -3.10 -32.67
N ARG A 8 37.62 -3.17 -32.49
CA ARG A 8 36.54 -3.30 -33.51
C ARG A 8 36.20 -4.78 -33.81
N ALA A 9 34.98 -5.20 -33.42
CA ALA A 9 33.84 -5.50 -34.32
C ALA A 9 33.78 -7.02 -34.63
N SER A 10 32.66 -7.71 -34.91
CA SER A 10 31.28 -7.35 -35.20
C SER A 10 30.44 -8.66 -35.29
N LEU A 11 29.12 -8.57 -35.04
CA LEU A 11 28.01 -9.28 -35.73
C LEU A 11 27.95 -10.83 -35.60
N ALA A 12 26.82 -11.52 -35.58
CA ALA A 12 25.47 -11.34 -36.10
C ALA A 12 24.50 -12.23 -35.24
N ARG A 13 23.21 -11.94 -34.97
CA ARG A 13 22.02 -11.46 -35.70
C ARG A 13 21.02 -12.61 -35.93
N ALA A 14 19.74 -12.22 -35.88
CA ALA A 14 18.49 -12.91 -36.26
C ALA A 14 17.89 -13.86 -35.20
N GLY A 15 16.61 -13.77 -34.84
CA GLY A 15 15.51 -12.93 -35.31
C GLY A 15 14.18 -13.42 -34.71
N SER A 16 13.34 -12.46 -34.29
CA SER A 16 11.89 -12.35 -34.60
C SER A 16 11.02 -13.63 -34.56
N SER A 17 9.83 -13.67 -33.95
CA SER A 17 8.73 -12.70 -34.07
C SER A 17 7.60 -13.06 -33.09
N ASP A 18 6.88 -12.03 -32.66
CA ASP A 18 5.49 -11.93 -32.19
C ASP A 18 4.56 -13.16 -32.18
N THR A 19 3.75 -13.31 -31.12
CA THR A 19 2.28 -13.09 -31.15
C THR A 19 1.59 -13.40 -29.80
N LEU A 20 0.46 -12.71 -29.60
CA LEU A 20 -0.42 -12.67 -28.43
C LEU A 20 -1.05 -14.03 -28.04
N SER A 21 -1.41 -14.20 -26.75
CA SER A 21 -2.77 -14.65 -26.34
C SER A 21 -2.96 -14.59 -24.82
N CYS A 22 -4.02 -13.92 -24.38
CA CYS A 22 -4.67 -14.13 -23.08
C CYS A 22 -5.19 -15.58 -22.96
N ARG A 23 -5.22 -16.15 -21.76
CA ARG A 23 -6.18 -17.20 -21.39
C ARG A 23 -6.36 -17.30 -19.87
N CYS A 24 -7.60 -17.09 -19.43
CA CYS A 24 -8.16 -17.58 -18.17
C CYS A 24 -8.30 -19.10 -18.22
N SER A 25 -8.02 -19.80 -17.11
CA SER A 25 -8.66 -21.10 -16.84
C SER A 25 -8.53 -21.48 -15.36
N SER A 26 -9.70 -21.60 -14.73
CA SER A 26 -9.96 -22.42 -13.52
C SER A 26 -9.75 -23.91 -13.85
N PRO A 27 -9.60 -24.78 -12.84
CA PRO A 27 -10.38 -26.02 -12.89
C PRO A 27 -11.00 -26.42 -11.55
N ALA A 28 -12.22 -26.93 -11.64
CA ALA A 28 -12.94 -27.61 -10.57
C ALA A 28 -12.85 -29.15 -10.74
N ARG A 29 -12.62 -29.83 -9.60
CA ARG A 29 -13.03 -31.21 -9.20
C ARG A 29 -12.60 -32.43 -10.03
N PRO A 30 -12.48 -33.60 -9.36
CA PRO A 30 -13.56 -34.59 -9.44
C PRO A 30 -13.90 -35.35 -8.14
N LEU A 31 -15.05 -36.05 -8.22
CA LEU A 31 -15.82 -36.81 -7.23
C LEU A 31 -15.28 -38.22 -6.92
N ARG A 32 -15.69 -38.82 -5.79
CA ARG A 32 -16.28 -40.18 -5.78
C ARG A 32 -17.03 -40.55 -4.47
N ARG A 33 -18.30 -40.99 -4.68
CA ARG A 33 -19.09 -42.13 -4.11
C ARG A 33 -18.96 -42.45 -2.61
N GLY A 34 -20.01 -42.71 -1.81
CA GLY A 34 -21.41 -43.08 -2.05
C GLY A 34 -21.84 -44.17 -1.04
N ILE A 35 -23.16 -44.33 -0.84
CA ILE A 35 -23.92 -45.46 -0.22
C ILE A 35 -24.74 -45.06 1.04
N GLY A 36 -26.08 -45.08 0.90
CA GLY A 36 -27.11 -45.07 1.97
C GLY A 36 -27.40 -46.49 2.51
N PRO A 37 -28.60 -46.89 3.03
CA PRO A 37 -29.94 -46.35 2.75
C PRO A 37 -30.97 -46.30 3.94
N GLU A 38 -32.15 -45.70 3.67
CA GLU A 38 -33.56 -46.01 4.09
C GLU A 38 -33.94 -46.39 5.56
N GLY A 39 -35.07 -46.00 6.18
CA GLY A 39 -36.32 -45.33 5.80
C GLY A 39 -37.43 -45.52 6.89
N ARG A 40 -38.60 -44.87 6.71
CA ARG A 40 -39.94 -45.01 7.37
C ARG A 40 -40.32 -44.08 8.55
N GLY A 41 -41.42 -43.32 8.37
CA GLY A 41 -42.24 -42.69 9.45
C GLY A 41 -43.28 -43.68 10.04
N PRO A 42 -44.38 -43.28 10.75
CA PRO A 42 -44.96 -41.93 10.99
C PRO A 42 -45.34 -41.61 12.48
N CYS A 43 -45.84 -40.39 12.76
CA CYS A 43 -46.45 -39.95 14.04
C CYS A 43 -47.89 -40.50 14.24
N PRO A 44 -48.54 -40.44 15.45
CA PRO A 44 -49.14 -39.19 16.00
C PRO A 44 -49.29 -39.08 17.55
N GLY A 45 -49.63 -37.88 18.06
CA GLY A 45 -50.32 -37.66 19.36
C GLY A 45 -49.79 -36.52 20.26
N GLY A 46 -50.45 -35.35 20.27
CA GLY A 46 -50.21 -34.21 21.22
C GLY A 46 -50.97 -34.35 22.55
N PRO A 47 -51.40 -33.29 23.29
CA PRO A 47 -51.12 -31.82 23.29
C PRO A 47 -50.67 -31.33 24.71
N THR A 48 -50.26 -30.08 25.04
CA THR A 48 -51.02 -28.82 25.30
C THR A 48 -50.01 -27.76 25.84
N ALA A 49 -49.76 -26.59 25.19
CA ALA A 49 -50.31 -25.23 25.45
C ALA A 49 -49.94 -24.56 26.81
N PRO A 50 -49.92 -23.20 26.98
CA PRO A 50 -49.76 -22.09 26.01
C PRO A 50 -48.83 -20.92 26.46
N ARG A 51 -48.66 -19.97 25.52
CA ARG A 51 -48.00 -18.63 25.58
C ARG A 51 -48.77 -17.58 26.41
N THR A 52 -48.07 -16.56 26.91
CA THR A 52 -48.52 -15.13 26.90
C THR A 52 -47.34 -14.17 27.14
N LYS A 53 -47.01 -13.29 26.16
CA LYS A 53 -47.30 -11.84 26.10
C LYS A 53 -46.63 -10.98 27.19
N VAL A 54 -45.61 -10.20 26.81
CA VAL A 54 -45.11 -9.07 27.60
C VAL A 54 -45.52 -7.77 26.90
N ARG A 55 -46.16 -6.89 27.67
CA ARG A 55 -46.65 -5.56 27.28
C ARG A 55 -45.91 -4.54 28.16
N ASN A 56 -45.51 -3.42 27.56
CA ASN A 56 -44.92 -2.26 28.22
C ASN A 56 -45.84 -1.66 29.30
N SER A 57 -45.24 -1.26 30.43
CA SER A 57 -45.64 -0.06 31.20
C SER A 57 -44.63 0.25 32.31
N VAL A 58 -44.17 1.50 32.33
CA VAL A 58 -43.36 2.17 33.37
C VAL A 58 -44.23 2.43 34.61
N PRO A 59 -43.64 2.47 35.82
CA PRO A 59 -43.78 3.68 36.64
C PRO A 59 -42.47 4.12 37.32
N ALA A 60 -42.47 5.39 37.73
CA ALA A 60 -41.37 6.16 38.28
C ALA A 60 -41.30 6.12 39.83
N LEU A 61 -40.13 6.58 40.33
CA LEU A 61 -39.83 7.18 41.65
C LEU A 61 -39.58 6.26 42.87
N ALA A 62 -38.31 6.23 43.32
CA ALA A 62 -37.81 6.92 44.52
C ALA A 62 -36.67 6.15 45.25
N ALA A 63 -35.48 6.76 45.21
CA ALA A 63 -34.39 6.80 46.20
C ALA A 63 -34.19 5.68 47.25
N ALA A 64 -33.06 4.98 47.13
CA ALA A 64 -32.20 4.64 48.27
C ALA A 64 -30.74 4.52 47.80
N ALA A 65 -29.89 5.45 48.27
CA ALA A 65 -28.46 5.45 48.03
C ALA A 65 -27.79 4.34 48.84
N CYS A 66 -27.01 3.47 48.18
CA CYS A 66 -26.09 2.56 48.83
C CYS A 66 -24.73 2.65 48.11
N SER A 67 -23.85 3.50 48.64
CA SER A 67 -22.47 3.66 48.16
C SER A 67 -21.65 2.43 48.57
N ALA A 68 -21.49 1.48 47.65
CA ALA A 68 -20.49 0.43 47.75
C ALA A 68 -19.19 0.90 47.09
N THR A 69 -18.25 1.38 47.91
CA THR A 69 -16.89 1.73 47.48
C THR A 69 -16.13 0.46 47.08
N ILE A 70 -16.07 0.17 45.78
CA ILE A 70 -15.15 -0.83 45.22
C ILE A 70 -13.73 -0.30 45.39
N ARG A 71 -12.93 -0.90 46.28
CA ARG A 71 -11.49 -0.65 46.34
C ARG A 71 -10.85 -1.20 45.06
N PRO A 72 -10.05 -0.41 44.31
CA PRO A 72 -9.32 -0.94 43.17
C PRO A 72 -8.26 -1.93 43.67
N ASN A 73 -8.22 -3.10 43.03
CA ASN A 73 -7.25 -4.15 43.29
C ASN A 73 -5.83 -3.64 42.96
N ARG A 74 -4.85 -3.94 43.82
CA ARG A 74 -3.50 -3.38 43.73
C ARG A 74 -2.74 -3.88 42.49
N ASP A 75 -3.14 -5.03 41.94
CA ASP A 75 -2.51 -5.69 40.80
C ASP A 75 -2.86 -5.07 39.43
N ASP A 76 -4.04 -4.46 39.28
CA ASP A 76 -4.44 -3.79 38.02
C ASP A 76 -3.62 -2.51 37.73
N SER A 77 -2.98 -1.96 38.76
CA SER A 77 -2.14 -0.76 38.63
C SER A 77 -0.76 -1.05 38.02
N MET A 78 -0.26 -2.29 38.11
CA MET A 78 1.04 -2.67 37.53
C MET A 78 0.94 -3.02 36.04
N THR A 79 -0.14 -3.69 35.64
CA THR A 79 -0.41 -4.04 34.22
C THR A 79 -0.78 -2.80 33.40
N ALA A 80 -1.58 -1.87 33.93
CA ALA A 80 -1.88 -0.60 33.26
C ALA A 80 -0.66 0.31 33.09
N LYS A 81 0.28 0.30 34.06
CA LYS A 81 1.55 1.04 33.98
C LYS A 81 2.55 0.42 32.99
N SER A 82 2.56 -0.90 32.83
CA SER A 82 3.43 -1.56 31.84
C SER A 82 2.93 -1.36 30.41
N GLU A 83 1.61 -1.40 30.18
CA GLU A 83 1.00 -1.13 28.87
C GLU A 83 1.21 0.32 28.40
N THR A 84 1.07 1.29 29.30
CA THR A 84 1.33 2.71 28.98
C THR A 84 2.81 2.98 28.69
N ARG A 85 3.73 2.29 29.37
CA ARG A 85 5.18 2.36 29.10
C ARG A 85 5.56 1.72 27.77
N LEU A 86 5.00 0.56 27.43
CA LEU A 86 5.19 -0.11 26.14
C LEU A 86 4.65 0.73 24.98
N ALA A 87 3.48 1.34 25.15
CA ALA A 87 2.89 2.23 24.15
C ALA A 87 3.71 3.51 23.95
N ALA A 88 4.22 4.12 25.03
CA ALA A 88 5.10 5.28 24.96
C ALA A 88 6.45 4.95 24.30
N TRP A 89 7.00 3.78 24.60
CA TRP A 89 8.22 3.27 23.98
C TRP A 89 8.04 3.01 22.48
N ARG A 90 6.94 2.37 22.07
CA ARG A 90 6.60 2.17 20.65
C ARG A 90 6.47 3.49 19.89
N ARG A 91 5.84 4.51 20.48
CA ARG A 91 5.74 5.85 19.87
C ARG A 91 7.10 6.53 19.72
N ARG A 92 7.95 6.46 20.75
CA ARG A 92 9.33 6.97 20.68
C ARG A 92 10.16 6.25 19.61
N MET A 93 10.05 4.93 19.54
CA MET A 93 10.71 4.12 18.51
C MET A 93 10.21 4.47 17.10
N ALA A 94 8.91 4.73 16.92
CA ALA A 94 8.35 5.12 15.63
C ALA A 94 8.78 6.53 15.18
N ALA A 95 9.09 7.44 16.12
CA ALA A 95 9.56 8.78 15.83
C ALA A 95 11.06 8.85 15.46
N MET A 96 11.83 7.79 15.72
CA MET A 96 13.25 7.75 15.39
C MET A 96 13.50 7.44 13.91
N PRO A 97 14.55 8.03 13.31
CA PRO A 97 14.98 7.66 11.97
C PRO A 97 15.27 6.16 11.87
N LEU A 98 15.01 5.57 10.70
CA LEU A 98 15.13 4.12 10.48
C LEU A 98 16.51 3.57 10.89
N HIS A 99 17.58 4.32 10.60
CA HIS A 99 18.94 3.92 10.95
C HIS A 99 19.21 3.89 12.46
N HIS A 100 18.56 4.73 13.28
CA HIS A 100 18.67 4.68 14.73
C HIS A 100 17.95 3.45 15.30
N ARG A 101 16.78 3.13 14.76
CA ARG A 101 16.03 1.92 15.15
C ARG A 101 16.81 0.66 14.81
N PHE A 102 17.43 0.64 13.63
CA PHE A 102 18.32 -0.45 13.22
C PHE A 102 19.54 -0.56 14.12
N ALA A 103 20.18 0.55 14.49
CA ALA A 103 21.32 0.50 15.42
C ALA A 103 20.92 -0.10 16.78
N LEU A 104 19.81 0.36 17.37
CA LEU A 104 19.33 -0.16 18.66
C LEU A 104 18.96 -1.65 18.59
N ALA A 105 18.14 -2.04 17.62
CA ALA A 105 17.72 -3.44 17.46
C ALA A 105 18.89 -4.34 17.08
N GLY A 106 19.76 -3.87 16.19
CA GLY A 106 20.96 -4.58 15.75
C GLY A 106 21.93 -4.79 16.89
N SER A 107 22.21 -3.78 17.72
CA SER A 107 23.07 -3.95 18.90
C SER A 107 22.47 -4.91 19.93
N LEU A 108 21.15 -4.90 20.13
CA LEU A 108 20.45 -5.81 21.03
C LEU A 108 20.58 -7.28 20.59
N VAL A 109 20.73 -7.55 19.29
CA VAL A 109 20.92 -8.92 18.77
C VAL A 109 22.41 -9.29 18.67
N THR A 110 23.24 -8.36 18.21
CA THR A 110 24.66 -8.64 17.89
C THR A 110 25.49 -8.81 19.16
N LEU A 111 25.24 -8.05 20.23
CA LEU A 111 26.01 -8.17 21.48
C LEU A 111 25.78 -9.52 22.18
N PRO A 112 24.54 -10.00 22.40
CA PRO A 112 24.32 -11.35 22.92
C PRO A 112 24.87 -12.43 21.98
N GLY A 113 24.71 -12.27 20.67
CA GLY A 113 25.26 -13.21 19.68
C GLY A 113 26.79 -13.31 19.78
N MET A 114 27.48 -12.18 19.92
CA MET A 114 28.92 -12.12 20.14
C MET A 114 29.33 -12.82 21.45
N LEU A 115 28.57 -12.63 22.53
CA LEU A 115 28.84 -13.30 23.81
C LEU A 115 28.71 -14.82 23.70
N VAL A 116 27.64 -15.30 23.07
CA VAL A 116 27.39 -16.74 22.87
C VAL A 116 28.45 -17.38 21.99
N VAL A 117 28.77 -16.76 20.85
CA VAL A 117 29.80 -17.29 19.95
C VAL A 117 31.18 -17.23 20.61
N GLY A 118 31.50 -16.13 21.29
CA GLY A 118 32.75 -15.96 22.02
C GLY A 118 32.94 -17.01 23.12
N SER A 119 31.91 -17.28 23.93
CA SER A 119 31.96 -18.31 24.96
C SER A 119 32.09 -19.70 24.36
N LEU A 120 31.29 -20.05 23.35
CA LEU A 120 31.36 -21.37 22.70
C LEU A 120 32.75 -21.65 22.10
N VAL A 121 33.37 -20.65 21.47
CA VAL A 121 34.72 -20.77 20.91
C VAL A 121 35.76 -20.88 22.02
N SER A 122 35.66 -20.08 23.08
CA SER A 122 36.54 -20.17 24.25
C SER A 122 36.48 -21.56 24.90
N ASP A 123 35.28 -22.05 25.20
CA ASP A 123 35.07 -23.37 25.81
C ASP A 123 35.62 -24.49 24.91
N SER A 124 35.47 -24.36 23.59
CA SER A 124 36.02 -25.33 22.64
C SER A 124 37.55 -25.33 22.59
N ILE A 125 38.19 -24.16 22.73
CA ILE A 125 39.65 -24.02 22.76
C ILE A 125 40.19 -24.67 24.04
N GLU A 126 39.63 -24.29 25.19
CA GLU A 126 40.06 -24.79 26.49
C GLU A 126 39.94 -26.31 26.57
N ASN A 127 38.76 -26.87 26.26
CA ASN A 127 38.53 -28.30 26.29
C ASN A 127 39.46 -29.06 25.33
N SER A 128 39.79 -28.48 24.17
CA SER A 128 40.69 -29.13 23.20
C SER A 128 42.14 -29.12 23.67
N VAL A 129 42.59 -28.02 24.27
CA VAL A 129 43.95 -27.89 24.82
C VAL A 129 44.13 -28.79 26.04
N VAL A 130 43.19 -28.78 26.99
CA VAL A 130 43.21 -29.64 28.19
C VAL A 130 43.23 -31.11 27.79
N ARG A 131 42.35 -31.53 26.88
CA ARG A 131 42.31 -32.92 26.40
C ARG A 131 43.62 -33.35 25.73
N ASN A 132 44.22 -32.49 24.91
CA ASN A 132 45.50 -32.78 24.26
C ASN A 132 46.65 -32.88 25.28
N ALA A 133 46.67 -32.00 26.29
CA ALA A 133 47.65 -32.07 27.38
C ALA A 133 47.50 -33.37 28.19
N ALA A 134 46.27 -33.77 28.51
CA ALA A 134 45.97 -35.03 29.19
C ALA A 134 46.46 -36.25 28.39
N LEU A 135 46.18 -36.29 27.08
CA LEU A 135 46.65 -37.37 26.20
C LEU A 135 48.17 -37.46 26.16
N SER A 136 48.88 -36.32 26.14
CA SER A 136 50.34 -36.30 26.19
C SER A 136 50.88 -36.89 27.49
N SER A 137 50.22 -36.68 28.63
CA SER A 137 50.63 -37.27 29.92
C SER A 137 50.53 -38.81 29.95
N THR A 138 49.66 -39.39 29.12
CA THR A 138 49.42 -40.84 29.09
C THR A 138 50.62 -41.62 28.62
N VAL A 139 51.39 -41.07 27.67
CA VAL A 139 52.63 -41.70 27.19
C VAL A 139 53.64 -41.88 28.33
N TYR A 140 53.74 -40.90 29.24
CA TYR A 140 54.62 -40.97 30.40
C TYR A 140 54.10 -41.96 31.45
N MET A 141 52.79 -41.98 31.67
CA MET A 141 52.14 -42.94 32.56
C MET A 141 52.44 -44.39 32.15
N GLU A 142 52.16 -44.73 30.89
CA GLU A 142 52.37 -46.09 30.38
C GLU A 142 53.85 -46.51 30.41
N SER A 143 54.77 -45.56 30.21
CA SER A 143 56.20 -45.85 30.13
C SER A 143 56.88 -45.99 31.49
N PHE A 144 56.49 -45.20 32.49
CA PHE A 144 57.25 -45.09 33.76
C PHE A 144 56.46 -45.55 34.98
N VAL A 145 55.18 -45.22 35.09
CA VAL A 145 54.40 -45.44 36.32
C VAL A 145 53.59 -46.74 36.27
N ALA A 146 53.04 -47.10 35.10
CA ALA A 146 52.27 -48.32 34.94
C ALA A 146 53.06 -49.62 35.26
N PRO A 147 54.34 -49.79 34.84
CA PRO A 147 55.11 -51.00 35.15
C PRO A 147 55.35 -51.19 36.66
N MET A 148 55.52 -50.09 37.40
CA MET A 148 55.80 -50.11 38.83
C MET A 148 54.55 -50.25 39.70
N SER A 149 53.39 -49.95 39.11
CA SER A 149 52.09 -50.03 39.77
C SER A 149 51.41 -51.40 39.62
N GLN A 150 52.02 -52.34 38.90
CA GLN A 150 51.43 -53.67 38.67
C GLN A 150 51.24 -54.49 39.94
N GLU A 151 52.03 -54.24 41.00
CA GLU A 151 51.85 -54.86 42.32
C GLU A 151 50.41 -54.64 42.86
N LEU A 152 49.78 -53.51 42.54
CA LEU A 152 48.43 -53.15 43.01
C LEU A 152 47.32 -54.03 42.42
N ALA A 153 47.62 -54.83 41.40
CA ALA A 153 46.72 -55.86 40.90
C ALA A 153 46.39 -56.89 41.99
N ASP A 154 47.41 -57.29 42.77
CA ASP A 154 47.31 -58.36 43.76
C ASP A 154 47.41 -57.83 45.21
N SER A 155 48.14 -56.72 45.44
CA SER A 155 48.37 -56.14 46.76
C SER A 155 47.54 -54.87 47.01
N ARG A 156 47.29 -54.54 48.29
CA ARG A 156 46.65 -53.27 48.71
C ARG A 156 47.58 -52.07 48.67
N THR A 157 48.89 -52.29 48.76
CA THR A 157 49.92 -51.26 48.89
C THR A 157 51.13 -51.63 48.06
N LEU A 158 51.87 -50.63 47.56
CA LEU A 158 53.15 -50.86 46.90
C LEU A 158 54.22 -51.27 47.92
N SER A 159 55.18 -52.06 47.48
CA SER A 159 56.36 -52.38 48.28
C SER A 159 57.22 -51.13 48.53
N PRO A 160 57.96 -51.05 49.66
CA PRO A 160 58.86 -49.92 49.92
C PRO A 160 59.88 -49.68 48.80
N ALA A 161 60.39 -50.75 48.17
CA ALA A 161 61.32 -50.65 47.05
C ALA A 161 60.69 -50.00 45.80
N SER A 162 59.40 -50.27 45.54
CA SER A 162 58.67 -49.66 44.42
C SER A 162 58.31 -48.21 44.71
N ILE A 163 57.99 -47.86 45.96
CA ILE A 163 57.80 -46.47 46.40
C ILE A 163 59.10 -45.66 46.24
N ASP A 164 60.23 -46.20 46.72
CA ASP A 164 61.53 -45.51 46.66
C ASP A 164 61.99 -45.29 45.21
N ARG A 165 61.82 -46.30 44.33
CA ARG A 165 62.10 -46.13 42.90
C ARG A 165 61.20 -45.09 42.24
N MET A 166 59.91 -45.04 42.60
CA MET A 166 58.96 -44.10 41.99
C MET A 166 59.27 -42.67 42.42
N ARG A 167 59.66 -42.47 43.68
CA ARG A 167 60.16 -41.18 44.17
C ARG A 167 61.42 -40.76 43.43
N ALA A 168 62.41 -41.66 43.31
CA ALA A 168 63.64 -41.36 42.57
C ALA A 168 63.37 -40.97 41.10
N LEU A 169 62.41 -41.60 40.43
CA LEU A 169 62.03 -41.24 39.06
C LEU A 169 61.29 -39.90 38.95
N LEU A 170 60.48 -39.54 39.94
CA LEU A 170 59.77 -38.25 39.97
C LEU A 170 60.70 -37.08 40.31
N ASP A 171 61.81 -37.33 41.01
CA ASP A 171 62.82 -36.32 41.35
C ASP A 171 63.84 -36.08 40.20
N GLU A 172 64.01 -37.05 39.29
CA GLU A 172 64.97 -36.97 38.18
C GLU A 172 64.37 -36.36 36.88
N PRO A 173 65.12 -35.53 36.14
CA PRO A 173 64.70 -35.06 34.81
C PRO A 173 64.55 -36.22 33.82
N PRO A 174 63.56 -36.17 32.89
CA PRO A 174 62.70 -35.03 32.57
C PRO A 174 61.35 -35.03 33.31
N LEU A 175 61.09 -35.96 34.25
CA LEU A 175 59.78 -36.02 34.93
C LEU A 175 59.62 -34.89 35.95
N SER A 176 60.68 -34.58 36.72
CA SER A 176 60.64 -33.50 37.73
C SER A 176 60.41 -32.10 37.14
N GLU A 177 60.73 -31.89 35.86
CA GLU A 177 60.48 -30.63 35.15
C GLU A 177 59.01 -30.45 34.75
N ARG A 178 58.22 -31.53 34.72
CA ARG A 178 56.84 -31.51 34.19
C ARG A 178 55.78 -31.91 35.19
N ILE A 179 56.13 -32.76 36.17
CA ILE A 179 55.22 -33.28 37.20
C ILE A 179 55.71 -32.76 38.54
N LEU A 180 54.92 -31.89 39.16
CA LEU A 180 55.23 -31.28 40.45
C LEU A 180 54.89 -32.22 41.62
N SER A 181 53.79 -32.95 41.49
CA SER A 181 53.28 -33.87 42.50
C SER A 181 52.50 -34.99 41.82
N ALA A 182 52.54 -36.18 42.39
CA ALA A 182 51.85 -37.36 41.89
C ALA A 182 51.21 -38.16 43.03
N LYS A 183 50.01 -38.67 42.81
CA LYS A 183 49.29 -39.57 43.70
C LYS A 183 48.84 -40.81 42.93
N ILE A 184 48.87 -41.99 43.54
CA ILE A 184 48.33 -43.23 42.96
C ILE A 184 47.24 -43.76 43.86
N TRP A 185 46.05 -43.88 43.28
CA TRP A 185 44.83 -44.26 43.94
C TRP A 185 44.43 -45.67 43.60
N ARG A 186 44.23 -46.49 44.61
CA ARG A 186 43.56 -47.78 44.45
C ARG A 186 42.04 -47.59 44.52
N GLN A 187 41.32 -48.52 43.89
CA GLN A 187 39.86 -48.56 43.99
C GLN A 187 39.38 -48.50 45.44
N GLY A 188 38.42 -47.61 45.73
CA GLY A 188 37.92 -47.36 47.08
C GLY A 188 38.57 -46.18 47.80
N GLY A 189 39.44 -45.40 47.13
CA GLY A 189 39.97 -44.14 47.67
C GLY A 189 41.22 -44.29 48.53
N LEU A 190 41.91 -45.43 48.46
CA LEU A 190 43.18 -45.65 49.17
C LEU A 190 44.34 -45.06 48.38
N ILE A 191 45.14 -44.20 49.00
CA ILE A 191 46.37 -43.66 48.40
C ILE A 191 47.50 -44.68 48.56
N ALA A 192 47.87 -45.35 47.47
CA ALA A 192 48.95 -46.32 47.41
C ALA A 192 50.34 -45.67 47.28
N PHE A 193 50.40 -44.47 46.68
CA PHE A 193 51.61 -43.65 46.57
C PHE A 193 51.22 -42.17 46.55
N SER A 194 52.07 -41.33 47.12
CA SER A 194 51.93 -39.87 47.08
C SER A 194 53.32 -39.23 47.20
N SER A 195 53.55 -38.13 46.49
CA SER A 195 54.73 -37.27 46.69
C SER A 195 54.81 -36.73 48.12
N ASP A 196 53.65 -36.52 48.77
CA ASP A 196 53.56 -36.30 50.21
C ASP A 196 53.45 -37.65 50.94
N ALA A 197 54.50 -38.01 51.68
CA ALA A 197 54.57 -39.27 52.42
C ALA A 197 53.47 -39.39 53.49
N ASP A 198 52.97 -38.27 54.03
CA ASP A 198 51.96 -38.28 55.08
C ASP A 198 50.57 -38.69 54.56
N LEU A 199 50.37 -38.71 53.24
CA LEU A 199 49.12 -39.13 52.62
C LEU A 199 49.10 -40.63 52.26
N ILE A 200 50.26 -41.29 52.23
CA ILE A 200 50.36 -42.71 51.84
C ILE A 200 49.62 -43.58 52.86
N GLY A 201 48.72 -44.44 52.37
CA GLY A 201 47.91 -45.35 53.19
C GLY A 201 46.64 -44.74 53.77
N LYS A 202 46.36 -43.45 53.55
CA LYS A 202 45.07 -42.82 53.91
C LYS A 202 43.98 -43.22 52.93
N MET A 203 42.75 -43.30 53.43
CA MET A 203 41.54 -43.52 52.64
C MET A 203 40.76 -42.22 52.61
N LEU A 204 40.60 -41.64 51.42
CA LEU A 204 39.86 -40.40 51.20
C LEU A 204 38.65 -40.66 50.31
N GLU A 205 37.63 -39.81 50.41
CA GLU A 205 36.45 -39.94 49.56
C GLU A 205 36.81 -39.55 48.12
N PRO A 206 36.61 -40.45 47.14
CA PRO A 206 37.04 -40.18 45.79
C PRO A 206 36.12 -39.18 45.10
N GLY A 207 36.70 -38.10 44.54
CA GLY A 207 35.98 -37.12 43.73
C GLY A 207 35.38 -37.69 42.42
N ASP A 208 34.57 -36.87 41.73
CA ASP A 208 33.88 -37.29 40.51
C ASP A 208 34.84 -37.64 39.35
N LYS A 209 35.97 -36.95 39.24
CA LYS A 209 36.99 -37.25 38.22
C LYS A 209 37.70 -38.58 38.48
N LEU A 210 38.02 -38.86 39.74
CA LEU A 210 38.63 -40.13 40.15
C LEU A 210 37.68 -41.31 39.88
N ARG A 211 36.37 -41.11 40.14
CA ARG A 211 35.32 -42.08 39.77
C ARG A 211 35.25 -42.34 38.26
N ARG A 212 35.32 -41.28 37.44
CA ARG A 212 35.35 -41.40 35.97
C ARG A 212 36.63 -42.10 35.48
N ALA A 213 37.77 -41.81 36.09
CA ALA A 213 39.03 -42.47 35.78
C ALA A 213 39.00 -43.97 36.09
N TRP A 214 38.37 -44.41 37.18
CA TRP A 214 38.16 -45.84 37.41
C TRP A 214 37.24 -46.52 36.39
N ALA A 215 36.33 -45.77 35.77
CA ALA A 215 35.55 -46.26 34.63
C ALA A 215 36.37 -46.34 33.33
N GLY A 216 37.64 -45.94 33.34
CA GLY A 216 38.55 -45.92 32.20
C GLY A 216 38.57 -44.60 31.44
N GLU A 217 37.94 -43.54 31.95
CA GLU A 217 37.91 -42.23 31.30
C GLU A 217 39.06 -41.33 31.75
N LEU A 218 39.90 -40.88 30.82
CA LEU A 218 40.92 -39.86 31.08
C LEU A 218 40.28 -38.50 31.36
N SER A 219 40.63 -37.85 32.46
CA SER A 219 40.09 -36.54 32.84
C SER A 219 41.21 -35.58 33.24
N ALA A 220 41.08 -34.29 32.89
CA ALA A 220 42.01 -33.25 33.30
C ALA A 220 41.31 -31.90 33.54
N SER A 221 41.87 -31.04 34.39
CA SER A 221 41.29 -29.74 34.75
C SER A 221 42.30 -28.79 35.41
N PHE A 222 42.03 -27.48 35.34
CA PHE A 222 42.82 -26.42 35.96
C PHE A 222 42.28 -25.91 37.31
N ASP A 223 41.01 -26.14 37.61
CA ASP A 223 40.25 -25.36 38.60
C ASP A 223 39.82 -26.14 39.86
N ASP A 224 40.33 -27.36 40.08
CA ASP A 224 39.76 -28.30 41.07
C ASP A 224 40.69 -28.61 42.26
N LEU A 225 41.54 -27.65 42.64
CA LEU A 225 42.45 -27.82 43.78
C LEU A 225 41.80 -27.49 45.13
N ASP A 226 40.47 -27.37 45.20
CA ASP A 226 39.76 -26.89 46.38
C ASP A 226 39.73 -27.91 47.54
N ASP A 227 39.95 -29.19 47.25
CA ASP A 227 39.92 -30.29 48.21
C ASP A 227 41.04 -30.22 49.26
N ASP A 228 40.74 -30.72 50.47
CA ASP A 228 41.64 -30.70 51.64
C ASP A 228 42.95 -31.47 51.42
N GLU A 229 42.97 -32.40 50.47
CA GLU A 229 44.18 -33.14 50.13
C GLU A 229 45.13 -32.40 49.19
N ASN A 230 44.72 -31.26 48.65
CA ASN A 230 45.47 -30.43 47.70
C ASN A 230 46.08 -29.18 48.37
N LEU A 231 46.14 -29.14 49.71
CA LEU A 231 46.69 -27.99 50.45
C LEU A 231 48.14 -27.69 50.06
N ARG A 232 48.97 -28.72 49.84
CA ARG A 232 50.39 -28.55 49.47
C ARG A 232 50.51 -27.93 48.09
N GLU A 233 49.75 -28.45 47.14
CA GLU A 233 49.68 -28.00 45.75
C GLU A 233 49.17 -26.56 45.67
N ARG A 234 48.14 -26.19 46.44
CA ARG A 234 47.64 -24.81 46.53
C ARG A 234 48.68 -23.81 47.04
N MET A 235 49.53 -24.22 48.00
CA MET A 235 50.56 -23.36 48.56
C MET A 235 51.71 -23.05 47.59
N THR A 236 51.83 -23.81 46.48
CA THR A 236 52.86 -23.56 45.46
C THR A 236 52.65 -22.26 44.71
N GLY A 237 51.40 -21.76 44.64
CA GLY A 237 51.04 -20.48 44.01
C GLY A 237 51.15 -20.45 42.48
N VAL A 238 51.50 -21.58 41.84
CA VAL A 238 51.59 -21.72 40.39
C VAL A 238 50.32 -22.39 39.84
N PRO A 239 49.90 -22.09 38.60
CA PRO A 239 48.77 -22.78 37.98
C PRO A 239 49.13 -24.22 37.65
N LEU A 240 48.33 -25.16 38.14
CA LEU A 240 48.54 -26.59 37.93
C LEU A 240 47.45 -27.15 37.03
N LEU A 241 47.84 -28.07 36.15
CA LEU A 241 46.91 -28.93 35.43
C LEU A 241 46.87 -30.28 36.16
N GLU A 242 45.71 -30.61 36.71
CA GLU A 242 45.43 -31.90 37.32
C GLU A 242 45.00 -32.89 36.24
N VAL A 243 45.58 -34.09 36.24
CA VAL A 243 45.28 -35.15 35.27
C VAL A 243 45.11 -36.48 35.97
N TYR A 244 43.95 -37.14 35.74
CA TYR A 244 43.63 -38.47 36.24
C TYR A 244 43.73 -39.49 35.11
N ASN A 245 44.65 -40.44 35.27
CA ASN A 245 44.97 -41.44 34.26
C ASN A 245 44.73 -42.88 34.79
N PRO A 246 43.86 -43.68 34.17
CA PRO A 246 43.68 -45.08 34.55
C PRO A 246 44.94 -45.92 34.28
N ILE A 247 45.35 -46.69 35.28
CA ILE A 247 46.41 -47.69 35.16
C ILE A 247 45.77 -49.05 34.95
N HIS A 248 46.08 -49.69 33.83
CA HIS A 248 45.59 -51.01 33.49
C HIS A 248 46.56 -52.11 33.92
N SER A 249 46.02 -53.25 34.36
CA SER A 249 46.78 -54.47 34.56
C SER A 249 47.27 -55.00 33.21
N ILE A 250 48.56 -55.29 33.11
CA ILE A 250 49.16 -55.91 31.92
C ILE A 250 48.59 -57.32 31.69
N VAL A 251 48.13 -57.99 32.75
CA VAL A 251 47.60 -59.36 32.71
C VAL A 251 46.11 -59.39 32.40
N THR A 252 45.30 -58.57 33.10
CA THR A 252 43.83 -58.65 33.03
C THR A 252 43.18 -57.56 32.18
N GLY A 253 43.92 -56.51 31.81
CA GLY A 253 43.41 -55.33 31.09
C GLY A 253 42.47 -54.44 31.91
N LYS A 254 42.11 -54.83 33.14
CA LYS A 254 41.25 -54.04 34.02
C LYS A 254 42.03 -52.89 34.66
N VAL A 255 41.32 -51.81 35.00
CA VAL A 255 41.88 -50.69 35.76
C VAL A 255 42.21 -51.17 37.18
N ILE A 256 43.48 -51.12 37.58
CA ILE A 256 43.98 -51.55 38.90
C ILE A 256 44.22 -50.37 39.84
N ALA A 257 44.52 -49.21 39.28
CA ALA A 257 44.76 -47.97 39.99
C ALA A 257 44.48 -46.77 39.07
N VAL A 258 44.40 -45.58 39.63
CA VAL A 258 44.38 -44.32 38.89
C VAL A 258 45.55 -43.48 39.38
N ALA A 259 46.35 -42.99 38.45
CA ALA A 259 47.36 -42.00 38.76
C ALA A 259 46.80 -40.60 38.59
N GLU A 260 47.05 -39.76 39.57
CA GLU A 260 46.74 -38.35 39.57
C GLU A 260 48.06 -37.58 39.51
N PHE A 261 48.17 -36.67 38.56
CA PHE A 261 49.34 -35.82 38.37
C PHE A 261 48.98 -34.36 38.43
N TYR A 262 49.83 -33.58 39.08
CA TYR A 262 49.81 -32.13 39.04
C TYR A 262 50.97 -31.65 38.19
N LEU A 263 50.66 -31.18 36.99
CA LEU A 263 51.64 -30.65 36.05
C LEU A 263 51.73 -29.14 36.21
N GLU A 264 52.94 -28.58 36.21
CA GLU A 264 53.08 -27.13 36.12
C GLU A 264 52.57 -26.65 34.76
N ALA A 265 51.59 -25.75 34.77
CA ALA A 265 50.88 -25.33 33.57
C ALA A 265 50.93 -23.81 33.35
N SER A 266 51.99 -23.16 33.86
CA SER A 266 52.26 -21.72 33.72
C SER A 266 52.26 -21.27 32.25
N GLU A 267 53.02 -21.97 31.40
CA GLU A 267 53.08 -21.71 29.96
C GLU A 267 51.75 -22.00 29.27
N LEU A 268 51.14 -23.16 29.58
CA LEU A 268 49.86 -23.57 29.02
C LEU A 268 48.74 -22.56 29.33
N ARG A 269 48.70 -22.02 30.55
CA ARG A 269 47.74 -20.98 30.96
C ARG A 269 48.00 -19.64 30.27
N ALA A 270 49.27 -19.29 30.01
CA ALA A 270 49.60 -18.10 29.22
C ALA A 270 49.15 -18.26 27.77
N ASP A 271 49.39 -19.42 27.16
CA ASP A 271 48.95 -19.76 25.80
C ASP A 271 47.44 -19.77 25.67
N LEU A 272 46.72 -20.36 26.64
CA LEU A 272 45.25 -20.33 26.70
C LEU A 272 44.72 -18.90 26.78
N ARG A 273 45.26 -18.05 27.66
CA ARG A 273 44.86 -16.63 27.73
C ARG A 273 45.12 -15.90 26.42
N ALA A 274 46.25 -16.14 25.77
CA ALA A 274 46.57 -15.54 24.48
C ALA A 274 45.65 -16.06 23.36
N ALA A 275 45.27 -17.34 23.39
CA ALA A 275 44.32 -17.94 22.46
C ALA A 275 42.91 -17.37 22.67
N HIS A 276 42.46 -17.25 23.92
CA HIS A 276 41.18 -16.61 24.26
C HIS A 276 41.14 -15.16 23.80
N ALA A 277 42.17 -14.36 24.09
CA ALA A 277 42.24 -12.97 23.66
C ALA A 277 42.17 -12.86 22.12
N ARG A 278 42.93 -13.68 21.39
CA ARG A 278 42.89 -13.73 19.92
C ARG A 278 41.51 -14.13 19.39
N ALA A 279 40.87 -15.13 19.99
CA ALA A 279 39.52 -15.56 19.62
C ALA A 279 38.48 -14.44 19.83
N TRP A 280 38.50 -13.78 20.99
CA TRP A 280 37.59 -12.67 21.29
C TRP A 280 37.81 -11.47 20.36
N ILE A 281 39.08 -11.12 20.06
CA ILE A 281 39.40 -10.06 19.09
C ILE A 281 38.87 -10.43 17.69
N ALA A 282 39.04 -11.69 17.26
CA ALA A 282 38.54 -12.16 15.97
C ALA A 282 37.02 -12.10 15.89
N VAL A 283 36.29 -12.61 16.89
CA VAL A 283 34.82 -12.56 16.95
C VAL A 283 34.33 -11.11 16.99
N ALA A 284 34.92 -10.27 17.84
CA ALA A 284 34.56 -8.85 17.97
C ALA A 284 34.77 -8.10 16.65
N SER A 285 35.90 -8.30 15.98
CA SER A 285 36.23 -7.61 14.73
C SER A 285 35.30 -8.01 13.59
N VAL A 286 35.00 -9.30 13.41
CA VAL A 286 34.07 -9.79 12.39
C VAL A 286 32.65 -9.27 12.64
N MET A 287 32.20 -9.30 13.90
CA MET A 287 30.87 -8.77 14.26
C MET A 287 30.79 -7.26 14.05
N ALA A 288 31.82 -6.50 14.46
CA ALA A 288 31.88 -5.06 14.29
C ALA A 288 31.91 -4.65 12.80
N LEU A 289 32.71 -5.33 11.98
CA LEU A 289 32.78 -5.08 10.53
C LEU A 289 31.43 -5.34 9.87
N THR A 290 30.81 -6.48 10.17
CA THR A 290 29.50 -6.87 9.65
C THR A 290 28.42 -5.87 10.06
N PHE A 291 28.40 -5.47 11.33
CA PHE A 291 27.47 -4.47 11.85
C PHE A 291 27.67 -3.10 11.17
N ALA A 292 28.92 -2.65 11.01
CA ALA A 292 29.24 -1.40 10.35
C ALA A 292 28.81 -1.38 8.88
N ALA A 293 29.01 -2.48 8.15
CA ALA A 293 28.56 -2.62 6.77
C ALA A 293 27.03 -2.54 6.65
N LEU A 294 26.30 -3.32 7.45
CA LEU A 294 24.83 -3.30 7.46
C LEU A 294 24.29 -1.93 7.90
N PHE A 295 24.87 -1.32 8.93
CA PHE A 295 24.49 0.02 9.38
C PHE A 295 24.75 1.06 8.29
N GLY A 296 25.87 0.97 7.57
CA GLY A 296 26.17 1.83 6.42
C GLY A 296 25.12 1.75 5.32
N ILE A 297 24.72 0.54 4.95
CA ILE A 297 23.66 0.28 3.95
C ILE A 297 22.33 0.88 4.41
N VAL A 298 21.91 0.60 5.65
CA VAL A 298 20.64 1.10 6.19
C VAL A 298 20.65 2.63 6.30
N ARG A 299 21.77 3.22 6.70
CA ARG A 299 21.94 4.68 6.78
C ARG A 299 21.87 5.32 5.39
N ALA A 300 22.50 4.73 4.38
CA ALA A 300 22.42 5.19 2.99
C ALA A 300 20.97 5.09 2.47
N GLY A 301 20.31 3.95 2.68
CA GLY A 301 18.91 3.75 2.30
C GLY A 301 17.96 4.75 2.99
N SER A 302 18.13 4.98 4.30
CA SER A 302 17.35 5.98 5.06
C SER A 302 17.49 7.38 4.47
N ARG A 303 18.71 7.80 4.09
CA ARG A 303 18.94 9.11 3.46
C ARG A 303 18.25 9.23 2.11
N THR A 304 18.30 8.18 1.29
CA THR A 304 17.62 8.14 -0.01
C THR A 304 16.11 8.22 0.16
N ILE A 305 15.53 7.46 1.08
CA ILE A 305 14.09 7.48 1.38
C ILE A 305 13.67 8.88 1.84
N ASP A 306 14.43 9.52 2.73
CA ASP A 306 14.13 10.87 3.21
C ASP A 306 14.20 11.90 2.07
N ALA A 307 15.14 11.77 1.14
CA ALA A 307 15.25 12.63 -0.04
C ALA A 307 14.06 12.43 -0.99
N GLN A 308 13.72 11.19 -1.32
CA GLN A 308 12.59 10.84 -2.19
C GLN A 308 11.26 11.31 -1.60
N ASN A 309 11.05 11.15 -0.30
CA ASN A 309 9.83 11.60 0.37
C ASN A 309 9.68 13.12 0.32
N ARG A 310 10.78 13.88 0.47
CA ARG A 310 10.74 15.35 0.32
C ARG A 310 10.42 15.76 -1.11
N GLU A 311 11.03 15.11 -2.09
CA GLU A 311 10.74 15.38 -3.50
C GLU A 311 9.28 15.07 -3.85
N LEU A 312 8.78 13.91 -3.43
CA LEU A 312 7.40 13.50 -3.67
C LEU A 312 6.40 14.47 -3.03
N THR A 313 6.65 14.89 -1.79
CA THR A 313 5.82 15.87 -1.09
C THR A 313 5.81 17.22 -1.83
N GLY A 314 6.96 17.64 -2.36
CA GLY A 314 7.07 18.84 -3.22
C GLY A 314 6.25 18.71 -4.50
N ARG A 315 6.32 17.56 -5.20
CA ARG A 315 5.54 17.29 -6.41
C ARG A 315 4.03 17.28 -6.13
N ILE A 316 3.60 16.71 -5.02
CA ILE A 316 2.18 16.71 -4.60
C ILE A 316 1.70 18.14 -4.34
N ALA A 317 2.48 18.95 -3.64
CA ALA A 317 2.14 20.35 -3.39
C ALA A 317 2.02 21.15 -4.70
N GLU A 318 2.92 20.92 -5.65
CA GLU A 318 2.88 21.57 -6.97
C GLU A 318 1.67 21.13 -7.80
N LEU A 319 1.35 19.84 -7.84
CA LEU A 319 0.15 19.33 -8.50
C LEU A 319 -1.12 19.91 -7.88
N ALA A 320 -1.19 20.00 -6.56
CA ALA A 320 -2.32 20.62 -5.87
C ALA A 320 -2.46 22.11 -6.26
N ARG A 321 -1.35 22.84 -6.34
CA ARG A 321 -1.31 24.24 -6.78
C ARG A 321 -1.82 24.40 -8.21
N VAL A 322 -1.28 23.62 -9.15
CA VAL A 322 -1.67 23.67 -10.57
C VAL A 322 -3.13 23.26 -10.77
N SER A 323 -3.59 22.21 -10.07
CA SER A 323 -4.99 21.80 -10.10
C SER A 323 -5.92 22.90 -9.59
N GLY A 324 -5.55 23.58 -8.50
CA GLY A 324 -6.28 24.74 -7.97
C GLY A 324 -6.36 25.88 -8.98
N GLN A 325 -5.25 26.20 -9.66
CA GLN A 325 -5.21 27.22 -10.71
C GLN A 325 -6.11 26.87 -11.90
N ASN A 326 -6.07 25.62 -12.38
CA ASN A 326 -6.92 25.15 -13.46
C ASN A 326 -8.41 25.23 -13.11
N LYS A 327 -8.78 24.88 -11.88
CA LYS A 327 -10.17 25.01 -11.40
C LYS A 327 -10.62 26.48 -11.42
N ALA A 328 -9.82 27.37 -10.85
CA ALA A 328 -10.13 28.80 -10.83
C ALA A 328 -10.22 29.41 -12.24
N LEU A 329 -9.35 28.98 -13.17
CA LEU A 329 -9.41 29.42 -14.55
C LEU A 329 -10.68 28.94 -15.25
N ARG A 330 -11.08 27.67 -15.06
CA ARG A 330 -12.34 27.14 -15.60
C ARG A 330 -13.55 27.91 -15.09
N GLU A 331 -13.60 28.21 -13.80
CA GLU A 331 -14.68 29.01 -13.20
C GLU A 331 -14.73 30.42 -13.80
N ARG A 332 -13.58 31.08 -14.01
CA ARG A 332 -13.50 32.40 -14.66
C ARG A 332 -13.99 32.36 -16.11
N VAL A 333 -13.61 31.34 -16.88
CA VAL A 333 -14.05 31.17 -18.27
C VAL A 333 -15.57 30.95 -18.33
N GLN A 334 -16.11 30.09 -17.46
CA GLN A 334 -17.56 29.86 -17.38
C GLN A 334 -18.32 31.13 -16.98
N ALA A 335 -17.83 31.88 -16.00
CA ALA A 335 -18.44 33.14 -15.58
C ALA A 335 -18.42 34.19 -16.72
N ALA A 336 -17.31 34.30 -17.44
CA ALA A 336 -17.20 35.20 -18.59
C ALA A 336 -18.17 34.81 -19.73
N SER A 337 -18.27 33.52 -20.06
CA SER A 337 -19.20 33.01 -21.09
C SER A 337 -20.67 33.29 -20.74
N ARG A 338 -21.06 33.11 -19.46
CA ARG A 338 -22.40 33.47 -18.98
C ARG A 338 -22.67 34.97 -19.11
N GLY A 339 -21.72 35.82 -18.72
CA GLY A 339 -21.84 37.27 -18.83
C GLY A 339 -22.00 37.76 -20.27
N VAL A 340 -21.27 37.16 -21.22
CA VAL A 340 -21.41 37.45 -22.66
C VAL A 340 -22.81 37.05 -23.16
N SER A 341 -23.27 35.85 -22.79
CA SER A 341 -24.61 35.36 -23.19
C SER A 341 -25.73 36.27 -22.70
N GLU A 342 -25.70 36.64 -21.41
CA GLU A 342 -26.70 37.53 -20.81
C GLU A 342 -26.70 38.92 -21.45
N THR A 343 -25.51 39.47 -21.70
CA THR A 343 -25.35 40.78 -22.36
C THR A 343 -25.92 40.75 -23.77
N ASN A 344 -25.63 39.69 -24.54
CA ASN A 344 -26.16 39.52 -25.89
C ASN A 344 -27.69 39.45 -25.89
N GLU A 345 -28.31 38.76 -24.92
CA GLU A 345 -29.77 38.71 -24.80
C GLU A 345 -30.39 40.08 -24.49
N ARG A 346 -29.77 40.87 -23.60
CA ARG A 346 -30.24 42.24 -23.35
C ARG A 346 -30.15 43.11 -24.61
N TYR A 347 -29.06 43.00 -25.37
CA TYR A 347 -28.93 43.72 -26.64
C TYR A 347 -30.00 43.31 -27.64
N MET A 348 -30.26 42.02 -27.82
CA MET A 348 -31.31 41.54 -28.74
C MET A 348 -32.70 42.05 -28.34
N ARG A 349 -33.05 42.01 -27.05
CA ARG A 349 -34.32 42.56 -26.54
C ARG A 349 -34.44 44.05 -26.82
N ARG A 350 -33.37 44.81 -26.57
CA ARG A 350 -33.34 46.26 -26.81
C ARG A 350 -33.49 46.61 -28.29
N ILE A 351 -32.74 45.95 -29.17
CA ILE A 351 -32.83 46.15 -30.63
C ILE A 351 -34.26 45.85 -31.11
N SER A 352 -34.86 44.77 -30.62
CA SER A 352 -36.25 44.42 -30.96
C SER A 352 -37.23 45.52 -30.57
N ALA A 353 -37.07 46.09 -29.37
CA ALA A 353 -37.93 47.17 -28.87
C ALA A 353 -37.75 48.45 -29.71
N GLU A 354 -36.51 48.85 -30.00
CA GLU A 354 -36.22 50.02 -30.83
C GLU A 354 -36.76 49.87 -32.26
N LEU A 355 -36.67 48.68 -32.85
CA LEU A 355 -37.25 48.39 -34.17
C LEU A 355 -38.79 48.36 -34.15
N HIS A 356 -39.41 47.85 -33.08
CA HIS A 356 -40.85 47.82 -32.93
C HIS A 356 -41.43 49.23 -32.75
N ASP A 357 -40.80 50.06 -31.93
CA ASP A 357 -41.35 51.37 -31.56
C ASP A 357 -41.03 52.47 -32.59
N GLY A 358 -39.92 52.35 -33.32
CA GLY A 358 -39.52 53.33 -34.32
C GLY A 358 -40.04 53.02 -35.74
N PRO A 359 -39.30 52.24 -36.53
CA PRO A 359 -39.59 52.04 -37.95
C PRO A 359 -40.94 51.36 -38.20
N ALA A 360 -41.33 50.37 -37.39
CA ALA A 360 -42.61 49.69 -37.58
C ALA A 360 -43.82 50.62 -37.31
N GLN A 361 -43.78 51.46 -36.27
CA GLN A 361 -44.87 52.41 -36.02
C GLN A 361 -44.91 53.52 -37.09
N ALA A 362 -43.76 54.05 -37.50
CA ALA A 362 -43.67 55.10 -38.52
C ALA A 362 -44.17 54.62 -39.89
N GLN A 363 -43.82 53.39 -40.29
CA GLN A 363 -44.31 52.78 -41.52
C GLN A 363 -45.80 52.40 -41.43
N ALA A 364 -46.28 51.90 -40.28
CA ALA A 364 -47.72 51.66 -40.07
C ALA A 364 -48.56 52.95 -40.20
N LEU A 365 -48.07 54.05 -39.62
CA LEU A 365 -48.69 55.37 -39.78
C LEU A 365 -48.68 55.84 -41.24
N THR A 366 -47.59 55.57 -41.97
CA THR A 366 -47.47 55.90 -43.39
C THR A 366 -48.47 55.10 -44.25
N SER A 367 -48.62 53.79 -44.00
CA SER A 367 -49.63 52.94 -44.65
C SER A 367 -51.06 53.41 -44.36
N LEU A 368 -51.36 53.81 -43.10
CA LEU A 368 -52.66 54.40 -42.73
C LEU A 368 -52.95 55.71 -43.48
N ARG A 369 -51.96 56.62 -43.57
CA ARG A 369 -52.11 57.90 -44.29
C ARG A 369 -52.35 57.71 -45.79
N LEU A 370 -51.67 56.73 -46.40
CA LEU A 370 -51.91 56.33 -47.80
C LEU A 370 -53.29 55.68 -47.99
N GLY A 371 -53.87 55.06 -46.96
CA GLY A 371 -55.24 54.56 -46.99
C GLY A 371 -56.31 55.64 -46.91
N CYS A 372 -56.07 56.71 -46.16
CA CYS A 372 -56.98 57.84 -46.08
C CYS A 372 -57.04 58.68 -47.37
N THR A 373 -56.17 58.45 -48.35
CA THR A 373 -56.25 59.09 -49.68
C THR A 373 -57.21 58.39 -50.65
N ASP A 374 -57.74 57.21 -50.31
CA ASP A 374 -58.68 56.42 -51.13
C ASP A 374 -60.14 56.64 -50.68
N VAL A 375 -60.55 57.92 -50.54
CA VAL A 375 -61.92 58.30 -50.13
C VAL A 375 -62.89 58.17 -51.31
N PRO A 376 -64.06 57.50 -51.16
CA PRO A 376 -65.03 57.38 -52.24
C PRO A 376 -65.60 58.76 -52.59
N GLY A 377 -65.39 59.23 -53.82
CA GLY A 377 -66.04 60.44 -54.35
C GLY A 377 -65.13 61.50 -54.94
N ARG A 378 -63.80 61.41 -54.80
CA ARG A 378 -62.87 62.28 -55.54
C ARG A 378 -62.24 61.53 -56.70
N ARG A 379 -62.66 61.88 -57.93
CA ARG A 379 -62.11 61.37 -59.20
C ARG A 379 -60.70 61.96 -59.42
N ARG A 380 -59.72 61.53 -58.64
CA ARG A 380 -58.30 61.59 -59.03
C ARG A 380 -57.93 60.24 -59.62
N ALA A 381 -57.16 60.26 -60.70
CA ALA A 381 -56.64 59.07 -61.35
C ALA A 381 -56.12 58.10 -60.28
N ARG A 382 -56.65 56.89 -60.28
CA ARG A 382 -56.22 55.80 -59.39
C ARG A 382 -54.81 55.42 -59.83
N CYS A 383 -53.80 56.17 -59.38
CA CYS A 383 -52.40 55.98 -59.75
C CYS A 383 -51.99 54.55 -59.35
N PRO A 384 -51.67 53.67 -60.30
CA PRO A 384 -51.16 52.33 -60.01
C PRO A 384 -49.94 52.39 -59.07
N GLU A 385 -49.10 53.44 -59.20
CA GLU A 385 -47.90 53.62 -58.40
C GLU A 385 -48.18 53.80 -56.90
N ALA A 386 -49.33 54.38 -56.52
CA ALA A 386 -49.69 54.55 -55.11
C ALA A 386 -50.17 53.24 -54.47
N ARG A 387 -50.78 52.35 -55.26
CA ARG A 387 -51.16 51.01 -54.81
C ARG A 387 -49.93 50.12 -54.67
N ASP A 388 -49.01 50.19 -55.63
CA ASP A 388 -47.75 49.43 -55.59
C ASP A 388 -46.86 49.89 -54.43
N LEU A 389 -46.73 51.20 -54.19
CA LEU A 389 -46.01 51.75 -53.04
C LEU A 389 -46.62 51.31 -51.71
N ARG A 390 -47.94 51.21 -51.63
CA ARG A 390 -48.63 50.71 -50.44
C ARG A 390 -48.38 49.22 -50.23
N ALA A 391 -48.45 48.42 -51.28
CA ALA A 391 -48.14 47.00 -51.22
C ALA A 391 -46.69 46.78 -50.74
N SER A 392 -45.72 47.54 -51.27
CA SER A 392 -44.32 47.47 -50.82
C SER A 392 -44.12 47.94 -49.37
N LEU A 393 -44.89 48.93 -48.89
CA LEU A 393 -44.84 49.37 -47.49
C LEU A 393 -45.47 48.34 -46.54
N ASP A 394 -46.57 47.72 -46.94
CA ASP A 394 -47.22 46.67 -46.15
C ASP A 394 -46.33 45.41 -46.10
N GLU A 395 -45.65 45.08 -47.20
CA GLU A 395 -44.66 44.00 -47.27
C GLU A 395 -43.43 44.32 -46.39
N ALA A 396 -42.84 45.51 -46.51
CA ALA A 396 -41.75 45.94 -45.63
C ALA A 396 -42.15 45.97 -44.15
N MET A 397 -43.41 46.30 -43.85
CA MET A 397 -43.96 46.25 -42.49
C MET A 397 -44.11 44.83 -41.95
N VAL A 398 -44.48 43.88 -42.80
CA VAL A 398 -44.51 42.46 -42.45
C VAL A 398 -43.08 41.99 -42.18
N ASP A 399 -42.12 42.34 -43.04
CA ASP A 399 -40.71 41.99 -42.87
C ASP A 399 -40.11 42.56 -41.57
N VAL A 400 -40.37 43.84 -41.26
CA VAL A 400 -39.90 44.46 -40.01
C VAL A 400 -40.55 43.79 -38.80
N ARG A 401 -41.87 43.53 -38.83
CA ARG A 401 -42.53 42.83 -37.71
C ARG A 401 -42.01 41.41 -37.54
N ASP A 402 -41.70 40.72 -38.62
CA ASP A 402 -41.19 39.35 -38.57
C ASP A 402 -39.71 39.30 -38.14
N LEU A 403 -38.90 40.32 -38.49
CA LEU A 403 -37.57 40.53 -37.91
C LEU A 403 -37.66 40.84 -36.41
N CYS A 404 -38.55 41.74 -35.98
CA CYS A 404 -38.76 42.07 -34.56
C CYS A 404 -39.21 40.86 -33.75
N ARG A 405 -40.17 40.07 -34.25
CA ARG A 405 -40.61 38.80 -33.65
C ARG A 405 -39.51 37.74 -33.68
N GLY A 406 -38.63 37.79 -34.68
CA GLY A 406 -37.42 36.99 -34.76
C GLY A 406 -36.42 37.38 -33.68
N LEU A 407 -36.38 38.63 -33.22
CA LEU A 407 -35.42 39.13 -32.22
C LEU A 407 -35.97 39.09 -30.78
N THR A 408 -37.28 39.27 -30.59
CA THR A 408 -37.95 39.13 -29.28
C THR A 408 -38.37 37.69 -29.03
N LEU A 409 -38.01 37.16 -27.86
CA LEU A 409 -38.59 35.91 -27.40
C LEU A 409 -40.01 36.17 -26.86
N PRO A 410 -40.99 35.33 -27.20
CA PRO A 410 -42.27 35.29 -26.47
C PRO A 410 -42.02 35.14 -24.96
N ALA A 411 -42.98 35.54 -24.12
CA ALA A 411 -42.89 35.30 -22.68
C ALA A 411 -42.84 33.78 -22.40
N LEU A 412 -41.62 33.26 -22.20
CA LEU A 412 -41.32 31.86 -21.87
C LEU A 412 -41.40 31.60 -20.35
N GLU A 413 -41.67 32.61 -19.53
CA GLU A 413 -41.78 32.44 -18.08
C GLU A 413 -42.91 31.48 -17.71
N GLY A 414 -42.62 30.52 -16.83
CA GLY A 414 -43.58 29.52 -16.34
C GLY A 414 -43.99 28.44 -17.35
N ARG A 415 -43.41 28.42 -18.55
CA ARG A 415 -43.74 27.44 -19.60
C ARG A 415 -42.92 26.16 -19.48
N SER A 416 -43.49 25.11 -20.04
CA SER A 416 -42.81 23.83 -20.20
C SER A 416 -41.93 23.81 -21.44
N VAL A 417 -41.05 22.80 -21.54
CA VAL A 417 -40.20 22.62 -22.73
C VAL A 417 -41.05 22.25 -23.93
N ALA A 418 -42.03 21.36 -23.74
CA ALA A 418 -42.96 20.95 -24.79
C ALA A 418 -43.70 22.17 -25.36
N ASP A 419 -44.28 23.01 -24.50
CA ASP A 419 -44.98 24.24 -24.91
C ASP A 419 -44.07 25.19 -25.69
N THR A 420 -42.81 25.29 -25.28
CA THR A 420 -41.83 26.19 -25.90
C THR A 420 -41.42 25.71 -27.28
N LEU A 421 -41.24 24.40 -27.45
CA LEU A 421 -40.94 23.78 -28.73
C LEU A 421 -42.14 23.86 -29.69
N ASP A 422 -43.36 23.61 -29.20
CA ASP A 422 -44.58 23.77 -29.98
C ASP A 422 -44.82 25.21 -30.41
N MET A 423 -44.48 26.18 -29.55
CA MET A 423 -44.52 27.59 -29.90
C MET A 423 -43.57 27.93 -31.04
N ALA A 424 -42.33 27.43 -31.00
CA ALA A 424 -41.35 27.64 -32.05
C ALA A 424 -41.79 26.98 -33.38
N ILE A 425 -42.30 25.75 -33.33
CA ILE A 425 -42.83 25.03 -34.49
C ILE A 425 -44.03 25.77 -35.07
N GLY A 426 -45.01 26.13 -34.25
CA GLY A 426 -46.21 26.82 -34.72
C GLY A 426 -45.88 28.19 -35.32
N ALA A 427 -44.88 28.89 -34.79
CA ALA A 427 -44.37 30.12 -35.40
C ALA A 427 -43.71 29.87 -36.77
N HIS A 428 -42.97 28.78 -36.90
CA HIS A 428 -42.39 28.36 -38.18
C HIS A 428 -43.48 28.00 -39.20
N GLU A 429 -44.40 27.08 -38.85
CA GLU A 429 -45.48 26.60 -39.72
C GLU A 429 -46.36 27.77 -40.23
N ARG A 430 -46.70 28.74 -39.38
CA ARG A 430 -47.45 29.93 -39.78
C ARG A 430 -46.70 30.82 -40.76
N ARG A 431 -45.37 30.89 -40.66
CA ARG A 431 -44.53 31.76 -41.50
C ARG A 431 -44.17 31.12 -42.84
N THR A 432 -43.90 29.82 -42.85
CA THR A 432 -43.36 29.12 -44.03
C THR A 432 -44.38 28.24 -44.75
N GLY A 433 -45.53 27.93 -44.10
CA GLY A 433 -46.49 26.96 -44.58
C GLY A 433 -45.99 25.50 -44.58
N SER A 434 -44.78 25.26 -44.07
CA SER A 434 -44.14 23.93 -44.06
C SER A 434 -44.47 23.20 -42.77
N ALA A 435 -45.16 22.06 -42.87
CA ALA A 435 -45.56 21.25 -41.71
C ALA A 435 -44.36 20.50 -41.10
N VAL A 436 -44.28 20.48 -39.76
CA VAL A 436 -43.22 19.78 -39.02
C VAL A 436 -43.80 18.56 -38.31
N GLN A 437 -43.21 17.37 -38.55
CA GLN A 437 -43.62 16.17 -37.83
C GLN A 437 -43.07 16.21 -36.38
N ARG A 438 -43.97 16.15 -35.41
CA ARG A 438 -43.64 16.19 -33.98
C ARG A 438 -43.50 14.77 -33.41
N ARG A 439 -42.43 14.49 -32.67
CA ARG A 439 -42.23 13.23 -31.93
C ARG A 439 -41.76 13.52 -30.51
N PHE A 440 -42.69 13.57 -29.57
CA PHE A 440 -42.37 13.66 -28.15
C PHE A 440 -42.38 12.25 -27.56
N SER A 441 -41.28 11.84 -26.91
CA SER A 441 -41.13 10.53 -26.28
C SER A 441 -40.67 10.72 -24.84
N GLY A 442 -41.51 10.32 -23.87
CA GLY A 442 -41.20 10.40 -22.43
C GLY A 442 -42.32 10.97 -21.58
N ASP A 443 -42.44 10.46 -20.36
CA ASP A 443 -43.51 10.67 -19.38
C ASP A 443 -43.42 12.05 -18.66
N ILE A 444 -44.56 12.75 -18.49
CA ILE A 444 -45.00 13.85 -17.57
C ILE A 444 -44.04 15.02 -17.20
N ARG A 445 -42.72 14.88 -17.25
CA ARG A 445 -41.75 15.90 -16.81
C ARG A 445 -41.50 17.00 -17.83
N LEU A 446 -41.79 16.76 -19.12
CA LEU A 446 -41.71 17.77 -20.18
C LEU A 446 -42.75 18.88 -20.02
N ASP A 447 -43.83 18.62 -19.28
CA ASP A 447 -44.95 19.54 -19.01
C ASP A 447 -44.71 20.44 -17.78
N ARG A 448 -43.61 20.23 -17.04
CA ARG A 448 -43.22 21.09 -15.92
C ARG A 448 -42.56 22.37 -16.41
N ALA A 449 -42.75 23.45 -15.65
CA ALA A 449 -42.04 24.70 -15.88
C ALA A 449 -40.54 24.45 -15.85
N ALA A 450 -39.84 24.86 -16.91
CA ALA A 450 -38.39 24.72 -17.00
C ALA A 450 -37.70 26.06 -16.68
N PRO A 451 -36.41 26.04 -16.28
CA PRO A 451 -35.65 27.26 -16.11
C PRO A 451 -35.58 28.05 -17.40
N HIS A 452 -35.71 29.38 -17.27
CA HIS A 452 -35.74 30.29 -18.39
C HIS A 452 -34.58 30.11 -19.39
N PRO A 453 -33.30 29.90 -18.98
CA PRO A 453 -32.20 29.67 -19.93
C PRO A 453 -32.37 28.44 -20.83
N ILE A 454 -32.96 27.36 -20.29
CA ILE A 454 -33.24 26.12 -21.05
C ILE A 454 -34.32 26.39 -22.09
N LEU A 455 -35.39 27.10 -21.70
CA LEU A 455 -36.48 27.46 -22.60
C LEU A 455 -35.99 28.36 -23.74
N ILE A 456 -35.16 29.37 -23.43
CA ILE A 456 -34.58 30.24 -24.44
C ILE A 456 -33.72 29.44 -25.42
N CYS A 457 -32.85 28.58 -24.91
CA CYS A 457 -31.95 27.76 -25.73
C CYS A 457 -32.75 26.81 -26.64
N ALA A 458 -33.72 26.08 -26.10
CA ALA A 458 -34.58 25.18 -26.86
C ALA A 458 -35.40 25.91 -27.94
N TYR A 459 -35.98 27.08 -27.62
CA TYR A 459 -36.71 27.90 -28.59
C TYR A 459 -35.82 28.37 -29.73
N ARG A 460 -34.64 28.93 -29.42
CA ARG A 460 -33.70 29.46 -30.41
C ARG A 460 -33.11 28.37 -31.28
N PHE A 461 -32.72 27.25 -30.68
CA PHE A 461 -32.28 26.07 -31.41
C PHE A 461 -33.34 25.61 -32.41
N THR A 462 -34.59 25.48 -31.96
CA THR A 462 -35.69 25.04 -32.82
C THR A 462 -35.97 26.03 -33.94
N GLN A 463 -36.01 27.32 -33.64
CA GLN A 463 -36.25 28.38 -34.62
C GLN A 463 -35.19 28.39 -35.72
N GLU A 464 -33.92 28.36 -35.34
CA GLU A 464 -32.79 28.43 -36.28
C GLU A 464 -32.65 27.13 -37.08
N ALA A 465 -32.79 25.97 -36.44
CA ALA A 465 -32.74 24.67 -37.11
C ALA A 465 -33.87 24.53 -38.16
N LEU A 466 -35.11 24.90 -37.81
CA LEU A 466 -36.23 24.86 -38.76
C LEU A 466 -36.06 25.88 -39.89
N MET A 467 -35.51 27.06 -39.62
CA MET A 467 -35.20 28.04 -40.66
C MET A 467 -34.12 27.57 -41.62
N ASN A 468 -33.08 26.92 -41.09
CA ASN A 468 -32.04 26.33 -41.91
C ASN A 468 -32.59 25.22 -42.79
N ALA A 469 -33.45 24.34 -42.25
CA ALA A 469 -34.15 23.32 -43.03
C ALA A 469 -35.00 23.94 -44.15
N TRP A 470 -35.80 24.97 -43.86
CA TRP A 470 -36.63 25.63 -44.88
C TRP A 470 -35.81 26.32 -45.98
N ARG A 471 -34.70 26.98 -45.62
CA ARG A 471 -33.86 27.72 -46.57
C ARG A 471 -32.99 26.80 -47.43
N HIS A 472 -32.48 25.71 -46.87
CA HIS A 472 -31.46 24.86 -47.51
C HIS A 472 -32.01 23.51 -47.98
N ALA A 473 -33.20 23.11 -47.52
CA ALA A 473 -33.89 21.89 -47.92
C ALA A 473 -35.38 22.18 -48.26
N PRO A 474 -35.66 23.08 -49.23
CA PRO A 474 -37.03 23.46 -49.55
C PRO A 474 -37.87 22.25 -49.98
N GLY A 475 -39.02 22.06 -49.32
CA GLY A 475 -39.95 20.95 -49.58
C GLY A 475 -39.58 19.60 -48.97
N ALA A 476 -38.43 19.48 -48.30
CA ALA A 476 -38.07 18.25 -47.59
C ALA A 476 -38.91 18.10 -46.30
N PRO A 477 -39.36 16.87 -45.96
CA PRO A 477 -40.06 16.64 -44.70
C PRO A 477 -39.10 16.85 -43.51
N VAL A 478 -39.54 17.62 -42.52
CA VAL A 478 -38.79 17.92 -41.29
C VAL A 478 -39.45 17.23 -40.11
N THR A 479 -38.64 16.58 -39.27
CA THR A 479 -39.06 15.94 -38.01
C THR A 479 -38.37 16.61 -36.83
N MET A 480 -39.13 17.00 -35.81
CA MET A 480 -38.61 17.42 -34.51
C MET A 480 -38.92 16.33 -33.49
N SER A 481 -37.88 15.82 -32.83
CA SER A 481 -37.99 14.87 -31.73
C SER A 481 -37.47 15.46 -30.43
N CYS A 482 -38.20 15.21 -29.35
CA CYS A 482 -37.80 15.61 -28.00
C CYS A 482 -37.97 14.41 -27.07
N GLU A 483 -36.90 14.04 -26.38
CA GLU A 483 -36.89 12.91 -25.46
C GLU A 483 -36.04 13.17 -24.22
N LEU A 484 -36.38 12.49 -23.13
CA LEU A 484 -35.55 12.45 -21.94
C LEU A 484 -34.67 11.19 -22.00
N THR A 485 -33.35 11.36 -22.01
CA THR A 485 -32.41 10.24 -22.03
C THR A 485 -32.47 9.46 -20.71
N ALA A 486 -31.98 8.21 -20.71
CA ALA A 486 -31.93 7.36 -19.52
C ALA A 486 -31.16 8.00 -18.34
N ASP A 487 -30.18 8.84 -18.64
CA ASP A 487 -29.37 9.57 -17.66
C ASP A 487 -30.07 10.86 -17.15
N GLY A 488 -31.33 11.08 -17.53
CA GLY A 488 -32.08 12.26 -17.15
C GLY A 488 -31.52 13.53 -17.80
N ARG A 489 -31.22 13.51 -19.10
CA ARG A 489 -30.89 14.72 -19.89
C ARG A 489 -31.95 14.95 -20.95
N LEU A 490 -32.30 16.20 -21.19
CA LEU A 490 -33.24 16.58 -22.25
C LEU A 490 -32.51 16.57 -23.60
N GLN A 491 -32.96 15.75 -24.53
CA GLN A 491 -32.46 15.74 -25.90
C GLN A 491 -33.52 16.31 -26.84
N VAL A 492 -33.14 17.31 -27.64
CA VAL A 492 -33.97 17.86 -28.71
C VAL A 492 -33.22 17.70 -30.02
N ALA A 493 -33.84 17.06 -31.01
CA ALA A 493 -33.26 16.85 -32.32
C ALA A 493 -34.20 17.31 -33.44
N ILE A 494 -33.64 17.90 -34.48
CA ILE A 494 -34.35 18.33 -35.69
C ILE A 494 -33.65 17.71 -36.89
N GLU A 495 -34.42 17.02 -37.70
CA GLU A 495 -33.96 16.28 -38.86
C GLU A 495 -34.74 16.67 -40.11
N ASP A 496 -34.02 17.02 -41.19
CA ASP A 496 -34.58 17.18 -42.53
C ASP A 496 -34.02 16.12 -43.49
N LYS A 497 -34.81 15.74 -44.49
CA LYS A 497 -34.39 14.82 -45.57
C LYS A 497 -33.90 15.56 -46.82
N GLY A 498 -33.22 16.69 -46.62
CA GLY A 498 -32.70 17.54 -47.68
C GLY A 498 -31.43 17.02 -48.36
N PRO A 499 -30.77 17.88 -49.16
CA PRO A 499 -29.56 17.50 -49.90
C PRO A 499 -28.34 17.27 -49.00
N GLY A 500 -28.37 17.66 -47.72
CA GLY A 500 -27.21 17.60 -46.84
C GLY A 500 -26.02 18.43 -47.35
N PHE A 501 -24.88 18.33 -46.66
CA PHE A 501 -23.62 18.95 -47.10
C PHE A 501 -22.42 18.18 -46.53
N ASP A 502 -21.23 18.44 -47.06
CA ASP A 502 -19.99 17.94 -46.47
C ASP A 502 -19.59 18.80 -45.25
N PRO A 503 -19.54 18.24 -44.03
CA PRO A 503 -19.12 18.97 -42.83
C PRO A 503 -17.73 19.64 -42.97
N ALA A 504 -16.83 19.06 -43.76
CA ALA A 504 -15.48 19.58 -43.97
C ALA A 504 -15.44 20.84 -44.87
N ALA A 505 -16.49 21.09 -45.65
CA ALA A 505 -16.59 22.24 -46.53
C ALA A 505 -17.05 23.53 -45.81
N LEU A 506 -17.55 23.42 -44.58
CA LEU A 506 -17.98 24.56 -43.76
C LEU A 506 -16.79 25.26 -43.08
N ASN A 507 -16.04 26.04 -43.86
CA ASN A 507 -15.04 26.98 -43.34
C ASN A 507 -15.68 28.25 -42.76
N GLY A 508 -16.50 28.11 -41.71
CA GLY A 508 -17.02 29.24 -40.92
C GLY A 508 -17.98 30.20 -41.65
N GLN A 509 -18.43 29.87 -42.86
CA GLN A 509 -19.39 30.69 -43.61
C GLN A 509 -20.83 30.32 -43.20
N GLY A 510 -21.35 31.06 -42.23
CA GLY A 510 -22.73 30.97 -41.74
C GLY A 510 -22.78 31.25 -40.24
N LEU A 511 -23.37 32.38 -39.83
CA LEU A 511 -23.40 32.82 -38.43
C LEU A 511 -24.29 31.91 -37.53
N GLY A 512 -25.19 31.11 -38.11
CA GLY A 512 -26.22 30.36 -37.38
C GLY A 512 -25.69 29.16 -36.57
N LEU A 513 -24.93 28.25 -37.18
CA LEU A 513 -24.48 27.01 -36.51
C LEU A 513 -23.42 27.25 -35.42
N PRO A 514 -22.39 28.10 -35.62
CA PRO A 514 -21.44 28.43 -34.56
C PRO A 514 -22.11 29.14 -33.37
N GLY A 515 -23.05 30.05 -33.64
CA GLY A 515 -23.81 30.74 -32.58
C GLY A 515 -24.76 29.81 -31.81
N LEU A 516 -25.35 28.81 -32.47
CA LEU A 516 -26.13 27.76 -31.79
C LEU A 516 -25.26 26.90 -30.88
N ARG A 517 -24.08 26.47 -31.37
CA ARG A 517 -23.12 25.69 -30.58
C ARG A 517 -22.71 26.46 -29.33
N GLU A 518 -22.28 27.70 -29.47
CA GLU A 518 -21.84 28.55 -28.35
C GLU A 518 -22.94 28.74 -27.31
N ARG A 519 -24.20 28.94 -27.75
CA ARG A 519 -25.36 29.09 -26.86
C ARG A 519 -25.68 27.82 -26.07
N VAL A 520 -25.59 26.65 -26.70
CA VAL A 520 -25.87 25.37 -26.05
C VAL A 520 -24.77 25.05 -25.03
N GLU A 521 -23.51 25.26 -25.43
CA GLU A 521 -22.35 25.02 -24.56
C GLU A 521 -22.27 26.03 -23.39
N SER A 522 -22.75 27.28 -23.56
CA SER A 522 -22.73 28.29 -22.49
C SER A 522 -23.66 27.97 -21.31
N ILE A 523 -24.71 27.17 -21.54
CA ILE A 523 -25.59 26.65 -20.48
C ILE A 523 -25.20 25.23 -20.02
N GLY A 524 -24.03 24.73 -20.41
CA GLY A 524 -23.54 23.39 -20.05
C GLY A 524 -24.19 22.26 -20.84
N GLY A 525 -24.79 22.56 -21.99
CA GLY A 525 -25.33 21.57 -22.93
C GLY A 525 -24.30 21.09 -23.95
N GLU A 526 -24.66 20.05 -24.69
CA GLU A 526 -23.88 19.50 -25.81
C GLU A 526 -24.61 19.71 -27.13
N PHE A 527 -23.89 20.02 -28.21
CA PHE A 527 -24.43 20.24 -29.55
C PHE A 527 -23.72 19.35 -30.59
N ASP A 528 -24.51 18.56 -31.32
CA ASP A 528 -24.06 17.62 -32.35
C ASP A 528 -24.74 17.92 -33.71
N ILE A 529 -23.98 17.74 -34.80
CA ILE A 529 -24.49 17.86 -36.17
C ILE A 529 -24.09 16.60 -36.92
N ARG A 530 -25.07 15.93 -37.53
CA ARG A 530 -24.85 14.81 -38.45
C ARG A 530 -25.43 15.15 -39.81
N THR A 531 -24.60 15.11 -40.83
CA THR A 531 -24.96 15.45 -42.20
C THR A 531 -23.97 14.80 -43.15
N ALA A 532 -24.46 14.42 -44.32
CA ALA A 532 -23.65 13.98 -45.45
C ALA A 532 -24.39 14.34 -46.74
N PRO A 533 -23.67 14.54 -47.87
CA PRO A 533 -24.30 14.78 -49.16
C PRO A 533 -25.33 13.69 -49.49
N GLY A 534 -26.57 14.11 -49.74
CA GLY A 534 -27.73 13.25 -50.04
C GLY A 534 -28.40 12.59 -48.84
N GLN A 535 -27.93 12.79 -47.60
CA GLN A 535 -28.48 12.14 -46.39
C GLN A 535 -29.25 13.08 -45.46
N GLY A 536 -29.48 14.33 -45.87
CA GLY A 536 -30.13 15.34 -45.03
C GLY A 536 -29.24 15.81 -43.89
N ILE A 537 -29.85 16.50 -42.92
CA ILE A 537 -29.17 17.07 -41.75
C ILE A 537 -29.94 16.67 -40.50
N ARG A 538 -29.24 16.25 -39.45
CA ARG A 538 -29.74 16.09 -38.10
C ARG A 538 -28.94 16.95 -37.13
N LEU A 539 -29.61 17.92 -36.52
CA LEU A 539 -29.07 18.75 -35.44
C LEU A 539 -29.59 18.21 -34.11
N THR A 540 -28.72 18.05 -33.11
CA THR A 540 -29.10 17.52 -31.79
C THR A 540 -28.49 18.38 -30.69
N ILE A 541 -29.32 18.75 -29.69
CA ILE A 541 -28.86 19.35 -28.44
C ILE A 541 -29.18 18.45 -27.25
N THR A 542 -28.27 18.38 -26.29
CA THR A 542 -28.46 17.64 -25.04
C THR A 542 -28.24 18.57 -23.85
N LEU A 543 -29.29 18.84 -23.09
CA LEU A 543 -29.30 19.76 -21.95
C LEU A 543 -29.44 18.97 -20.64
N ALA A 544 -28.72 19.36 -19.59
CA ALA A 544 -28.85 18.71 -18.28
C ALA A 544 -30.26 18.92 -17.71
N ALA A 545 -30.95 17.84 -17.31
CA ALA A 545 -32.30 17.92 -16.75
C ALA A 545 -32.33 18.16 -15.23
N GLU A 546 -31.18 18.50 -14.62
CA GLU A 546 -31.05 18.79 -13.18
C GLU A 546 -31.88 20.00 -12.71
N ALA A 547 -32.59 20.66 -13.62
CA ALA A 547 -33.31 21.89 -13.37
C ALA A 547 -34.85 21.77 -13.49
N PHE A 548 -35.38 20.54 -13.61
CA PHE A 548 -36.84 20.27 -13.61
C PHE A 548 -37.40 19.82 -12.23
N ALA A 549 -36.67 20.11 -11.14
CA ALA A 549 -37.03 19.72 -9.77
C ALA A 549 -38.36 20.36 -9.32
#